data_AF-A0A832V857-F1
#
_entry.id   AF-A0A832V857-F1
#
_cell.length_a   1.000
_cell.length_b   1.000
_cell.length_c   1.000
_cell.angle_alpha   90.00
_cell.angle_beta   90.00
_cell.angle_gamma   90.00
#
_symmetry.space_group_name_H-M   'P 1'
#
loop_
_entity.id
_entity.type
_entity.pdbx_description
1 polymer ?
#
loop_
_entity_poly.entity_id
_entity_poly.type
_entity_poly.pdbx_seq_one_letter_code
_entity_poly.pdbx_strand_id
1 'polypeptide(L)'
;MGLLDLFRPKKKKSVKKASGKGKLRKPSRQKRLQSKATQKPLQSRQLSKKRANLVVIDPGIEVKPEIEDPLISISRQLTKIQDALEKSHRTMQSGMQSLRDDHHTIIERQVTPDNVAEAFENRKHELEQQKENIEDELDILEIDQKILDSLNEKKLRSITISEELNLSRQYTASRLSHLIDSGFVKRTKRGRSVYYTLNKH
;
A
#
# COMPACT_ATOMS: atom_id res chain seq x y z
N MET A 1 -67.07 -29.71 -16.26
CA MET A 1 -65.71 -30.28 -16.16
C MET A 1 -64.77 -29.19 -16.68
N GLY A 2 -64.22 -28.28 -15.88
CA GLY A 2 -63.26 -28.51 -14.78
C GLY A 2 -61.93 -28.92 -15.41
N LEU A 3 -60.79 -28.21 -15.33
CA LEU A 3 -60.19 -27.53 -14.18
C LEU A 3 -59.46 -26.25 -14.62
N LEU A 4 -59.96 -25.12 -14.13
CA LEU A 4 -59.09 -24.13 -13.49
C LEU A 4 -58.40 -24.82 -12.31
N ASP A 5 -57.21 -24.34 -11.95
CA ASP A 5 -56.35 -24.84 -10.86
C ASP A 5 -55.28 -25.87 -11.26
N LEU A 6 -54.24 -25.39 -11.92
CA LEU A 6 -52.88 -25.90 -11.63
C LEU A 6 -52.05 -24.81 -10.92
N PHE A 7 -52.42 -24.61 -9.66
CA PHE A 7 -51.50 -24.57 -8.51
C PHE A 7 -50.14 -23.86 -8.70
N ARG A 8 -50.11 -22.59 -8.29
CA ARG A 8 -49.59 -22.09 -7.00
C ARG A 8 -48.07 -21.83 -6.95
N PRO A 9 -47.64 -20.57 -6.72
CA PRO A 9 -46.25 -20.24 -6.46
C PRO A 9 -45.84 -20.82 -5.09
N LYS A 10 -44.76 -21.60 -5.06
CA LYS A 10 -44.18 -22.08 -3.80
C LYS A 10 -43.62 -20.90 -3.01
N LYS A 11 -44.30 -20.56 -1.90
CA LYS A 11 -43.80 -19.66 -0.86
C LYS A 11 -42.56 -20.26 -0.19
N LYS A 12 -41.52 -19.43 -0.14
CA LYS A 12 -40.49 -19.23 0.91
C LYS A 12 -40.19 -20.43 1.82
N LYS A 13 -39.00 -21.02 1.65
CA LYS A 13 -38.22 -21.51 2.79
C LYS A 13 -37.24 -20.43 3.19
N SER A 14 -37.58 -19.73 4.27
CA SER A 14 -36.68 -18.89 5.03
C SER A 14 -35.55 -19.75 5.59
N VAL A 15 -34.34 -19.62 5.04
CA VAL A 15 -33.15 -20.15 5.68
C VAL A 15 -32.93 -19.30 6.94
N LYS A 16 -33.14 -19.94 8.11
CA LYS A 16 -32.84 -19.37 9.41
C LYS A 16 -31.37 -18.95 9.43
N LYS A 17 -31.12 -17.65 9.60
CA LYS A 17 -29.81 -17.12 9.99
C LYS A 17 -29.45 -17.76 11.33
N ALA A 18 -28.48 -18.67 11.32
CA ALA A 18 -27.85 -19.12 12.54
C ALA A 18 -27.04 -17.95 13.10
N SER A 19 -27.56 -17.32 14.15
CA SER A 19 -26.80 -16.40 15.00
C SER A 19 -25.80 -17.20 15.82
N GLY A 20 -24.67 -17.53 15.22
CA GLY A 20 -23.51 -18.04 15.95
C GLY A 20 -22.78 -16.89 16.61
N LYS A 21 -23.12 -16.57 17.87
CA LYS A 21 -22.23 -15.85 18.79
C LYS A 21 -21.00 -16.72 19.04
N GLY A 22 -20.06 -16.71 18.11
CA GLY A 22 -18.74 -17.30 18.27
C GLY A 22 -17.74 -16.17 18.51
N LYS A 23 -17.41 -15.92 19.79
CA LYS A 23 -16.21 -15.16 20.15
C LYS A 23 -14.99 -15.94 19.64
N LEU A 24 -14.56 -15.66 18.41
CA LEU A 24 -13.30 -16.15 17.89
C LEU A 24 -12.18 -15.43 18.62
N ARG A 25 -11.60 -16.19 19.55
CA ARG A 25 -10.42 -15.88 20.32
C ARG A 25 -9.31 -15.41 19.39
N LYS A 26 -8.67 -14.29 19.75
CA LYS A 26 -7.44 -13.81 19.14
C LYS A 26 -6.45 -14.97 19.03
N PRO A 27 -5.83 -15.24 17.86
CA PRO A 27 -4.76 -16.21 17.80
C PRO A 27 -3.61 -15.73 18.69
N SER A 28 -3.22 -16.60 19.60
CA SER A 28 -2.09 -16.47 20.48
C SER A 28 -0.81 -16.26 19.65
N ARG A 29 -0.25 -15.06 19.77
CA ARG A 29 1.19 -14.77 19.90
C ARG A 29 2.10 -15.86 19.28
N GLN A 30 2.19 -15.88 17.94
CA GLN A 30 3.23 -16.63 17.28
C GLN A 30 4.59 -16.05 17.68
N LYS A 31 5.41 -16.92 18.25
CA LYS A 31 6.77 -16.65 18.69
C LYS A 31 7.60 -16.21 17.49
N ARG A 32 7.95 -14.93 17.47
CA ARG A 32 9.05 -14.37 16.70
C ARG A 32 10.32 -15.13 17.10
N LEU A 33 10.81 -16.01 16.22
CA LEU A 33 12.15 -16.57 16.31
C LEU A 33 13.13 -15.41 16.14
N GLN A 34 13.53 -14.82 17.26
CA GLN A 34 14.69 -13.95 17.33
C GLN A 34 15.91 -14.87 17.29
N SER A 35 16.65 -14.85 16.20
CA SER A 35 18.04 -15.31 16.20
C SER A 35 18.81 -14.39 17.16
N LYS A 36 19.06 -14.90 18.37
CA LYS A 36 20.00 -14.31 19.32
C LYS A 36 21.41 -14.44 18.72
N ALA A 37 21.84 -13.42 17.98
CA ALA A 37 23.27 -13.17 17.82
C ALA A 37 23.81 -12.75 19.19
N THR A 38 24.39 -13.71 19.91
CA THR A 38 25.14 -13.47 21.14
C THR A 38 26.35 -12.59 20.81
N GLN A 39 26.22 -11.29 21.09
CA GLN A 39 27.36 -10.43 21.37
C GLN A 39 28.04 -10.98 22.63
N LYS A 40 29.22 -11.59 22.48
CA LYS A 40 30.09 -11.87 23.62
C LYS A 40 30.73 -10.54 24.05
N PRO A 41 30.53 -10.04 25.27
CA PRO A 41 31.43 -9.03 25.82
C PRO A 41 32.78 -9.71 26.07
N LEU A 42 33.84 -9.18 25.47
CA LEU A 42 35.21 -9.52 25.84
C LEU A 42 35.39 -9.20 27.33
N GLN A 43 35.40 -10.23 28.16
CA GLN A 43 35.88 -10.14 29.53
C GLN A 43 37.35 -9.75 29.48
N SER A 44 37.66 -8.56 29.96
CA SER A 44 39.01 -8.11 30.26
C SER A 44 39.59 -9.00 31.35
N ARG A 45 40.35 -10.02 30.94
CA ARG A 45 41.25 -10.72 31.84
C ARG A 45 42.30 -9.72 32.32
N GLN A 46 42.20 -9.35 33.58
CA GLN A 46 43.23 -8.64 34.32
C GLN A 46 44.56 -9.40 34.19
N LEU A 47 45.48 -8.84 33.41
CA LEU A 47 46.88 -9.25 33.44
C LEU A 47 47.49 -8.68 34.71
N SER A 48 48.03 -9.57 35.54
CA SER A 48 48.75 -9.25 36.76
C SER A 48 49.86 -8.23 36.49
N LYS A 49 49.92 -7.15 37.28
CA LYS A 49 51.00 -6.17 37.31
C LYS A 49 52.34 -6.87 37.60
N LYS A 50 53.09 -7.23 36.55
CA LYS A 50 54.52 -7.52 36.67
C LYS A 50 55.26 -6.19 36.71
N ARG A 51 56.12 -6.07 37.71
CA ARG A 51 56.92 -4.90 38.07
C ARG A 51 57.66 -4.34 36.85
N ALA A 52 57.58 -3.02 36.66
CA ALA A 52 58.48 -2.30 35.78
C ALA A 52 59.89 -2.43 36.35
N ASN A 53 60.79 -3.10 35.63
CA ASN A 53 62.21 -2.92 35.86
C ASN A 53 62.55 -1.53 35.31
N LEU A 54 62.89 -0.62 36.22
CA LEU A 54 63.47 0.67 35.89
C LEU A 54 64.86 0.39 35.30
N VAL A 55 64.98 0.44 33.98
CA VAL A 55 66.28 0.54 33.33
C VAL A 55 66.58 2.03 33.26
N VAL A 56 67.50 2.48 34.10
CA VAL A 56 68.13 3.79 33.97
C VAL A 56 68.92 3.75 32.65
N ILE A 57 68.58 4.64 31.72
CA ILE A 57 69.34 4.83 30.47
C ILE A 57 69.77 6.30 30.44
N ASP A 58 71.09 6.49 30.34
CA ASP A 58 71.76 7.79 30.23
C ASP A 58 71.22 8.64 29.07
N PRO A 59 71.23 9.98 29.17
CA PRO A 59 70.72 10.86 28.14
C PRO A 59 71.81 11.04 27.06
N GLY A 60 71.84 10.15 26.06
CA GLY A 60 72.88 10.25 25.03
C GLY A 60 72.79 9.29 23.85
N ILE A 61 71.61 8.82 23.46
CA ILE A 61 71.49 7.86 22.35
C ILE A 61 70.50 8.37 21.31
N GLU A 62 71.04 8.86 20.20
CA GLU A 62 70.31 9.10 18.96
C GLU A 62 69.72 7.78 18.44
N VAL A 63 68.40 7.65 18.44
CA VAL A 63 67.70 6.50 17.86
C VAL A 63 67.74 6.64 16.34
N LYS A 64 68.70 5.96 15.70
CA LYS A 64 68.73 5.76 14.26
C LYS A 64 67.47 4.99 13.82
N PRO A 65 66.84 5.31 12.68
CA PRO A 65 65.75 4.52 12.16
C PRO A 65 66.26 3.11 11.87
N GLU A 66 65.71 2.11 12.55
CA GLU A 66 66.01 0.71 12.27
C GLU A 66 65.70 0.42 10.80
N ILE A 67 66.74 0.02 10.06
CA ILE A 67 66.61 -0.48 8.70
C ILE A 67 65.82 -1.78 8.81
N GLU A 68 64.54 -1.78 8.40
CA GLU A 68 63.72 -2.99 8.35
C GLU A 68 64.50 -4.10 7.63
N ASP A 69 64.50 -5.31 8.20
CA ASP A 69 65.12 -6.47 7.58
C ASP A 69 64.59 -6.62 6.13
N PRO A 70 65.47 -6.67 5.12
CA PRO A 70 65.06 -6.75 3.72
C PRO A 70 64.07 -7.90 3.45
N LEU A 71 64.17 -9.01 4.18
CA LEU A 71 63.23 -10.14 4.06
C LEU A 71 61.83 -9.80 4.59
N ILE A 72 61.74 -9.02 5.68
CA ILE A 72 60.47 -8.56 6.25
C ILE A 72 59.82 -7.53 5.30
N SER A 73 60.62 -6.64 4.70
CA SER A 73 60.17 -5.67 3.71
C SER A 73 59.62 -6.35 2.45
N ILE A 74 60.36 -7.32 1.89
CA ILE A 74 59.92 -8.11 0.73
C ILE A 74 58.65 -8.90 1.05
N SER A 75 58.57 -9.52 2.22
CA SER A 75 57.37 -10.26 2.65
C SER A 75 56.15 -9.34 2.70
N ARG A 76 56.29 -8.14 3.28
CA ARG A 76 55.21 -7.14 3.34
C ARG A 76 54.80 -6.66 1.95
N GLN A 77 55.74 -6.51 1.02
CA GLN A 77 55.43 -6.16 -0.37
C GLN A 77 54.66 -7.28 -1.09
N LEU A 78 55.06 -8.55 -0.91
CA LEU A 78 54.34 -9.70 -1.48
C LEU A 78 52.92 -9.82 -0.92
N THR A 79 52.71 -9.58 0.37
CA THR A 79 51.36 -9.55 0.97
C THR A 79 50.50 -8.44 0.36
N LYS A 80 51.06 -7.24 0.17
CA LYS A 80 50.34 -6.12 -0.49
C LYS A 80 49.94 -6.46 -1.93
N ILE A 81 50.79 -7.18 -2.66
CA ILE A 81 50.51 -7.62 -4.04
C ILE A 81 49.37 -8.66 -4.03
N GLN A 82 49.42 -9.63 -3.13
CA GLN A 82 48.35 -10.63 -2.98
C GLN A 82 47.00 -9.98 -2.65
N ASP A 83 46.98 -9.04 -1.70
CA ASP A 83 45.77 -8.30 -1.34
C ASP A 83 45.21 -7.47 -2.50
N ALA A 84 46.09 -6.87 -3.31
CA ALA A 84 45.68 -6.12 -4.49
C ALA A 84 45.07 -7.04 -5.57
N LEU A 85 45.65 -8.22 -5.76
CA LEU A 85 45.19 -9.22 -6.71
C LEU A 85 43.82 -9.79 -6.31
N GLU A 86 43.63 -10.09 -5.03
CA GLU A 86 42.33 -10.52 -4.50
C GLU A 86 41.25 -9.45 -4.68
N LYS A 87 41.57 -8.18 -4.37
CA LYS A 87 40.64 -7.06 -4.57
C LYS A 87 40.25 -6.89 -6.03
N SER A 88 41.23 -6.96 -6.94
CA SER A 88 41.00 -6.90 -8.38
C SER A 88 40.11 -8.06 -8.87
N HIS A 89 40.33 -9.27 -8.36
CA HIS A 89 39.49 -10.41 -8.72
C HIS A 89 38.03 -10.23 -8.25
N ARG A 90 37.84 -9.75 -7.01
CA ARG A 90 36.50 -9.48 -6.46
C ARG A 90 35.79 -8.36 -7.22
N THR A 91 36.48 -7.29 -7.61
CA THR A 91 35.87 -6.21 -8.40
C THR A 91 35.52 -6.69 -9.81
N MET A 92 36.34 -7.50 -10.46
CA MET A 92 35.99 -8.10 -11.76
C MET A 92 34.78 -9.02 -11.66
N GLN A 93 34.71 -9.89 -10.66
CA GLN A 93 33.55 -10.76 -10.44
C GLN A 93 32.27 -9.94 -10.19
N SER A 94 32.36 -8.91 -9.36
CA SER A 94 31.25 -7.97 -9.11
C SER A 94 30.81 -7.24 -10.37
N GLY A 95 31.75 -6.79 -11.20
CA GLY A 95 31.46 -6.14 -12.47
C GLY A 95 30.78 -7.08 -13.46
N MET A 96 31.22 -8.34 -13.54
CA MET A 96 30.55 -9.35 -14.37
C MET A 96 29.15 -9.68 -13.88
N GLN A 97 28.90 -9.69 -12.56
CA GLN A 97 27.57 -9.91 -12.02
C GLN A 97 26.64 -8.73 -12.37
N SER A 98 27.11 -7.49 -12.21
CA SER A 98 26.35 -6.30 -12.63
C SER A 98 25.98 -6.35 -14.11
N LEU A 99 26.91 -6.77 -14.99
CA LEU A 99 26.63 -6.90 -16.42
C LEU A 99 25.59 -7.99 -16.72
N ARG A 100 25.56 -9.10 -15.97
CA ARG A 100 24.51 -10.12 -16.11
C ARG A 100 23.15 -9.57 -15.68
N ASP A 101 23.11 -8.86 -14.57
CA ASP A 101 21.88 -8.27 -14.03
C ASP A 101 21.34 -7.16 -14.97
N ASP A 102 22.23 -6.34 -15.53
CA ASP A 102 21.90 -5.35 -16.57
C ASP A 102 21.38 -6.04 -17.84
N HIS A 103 22.01 -7.14 -18.26
CA HIS A 103 21.55 -7.90 -19.43
C HIS A 103 20.17 -8.53 -19.20
N HIS A 104 19.91 -9.08 -18.01
CA HIS A 104 18.58 -9.59 -17.65
C HIS A 104 17.52 -8.48 -17.65
N THR A 105 17.82 -7.33 -17.06
CA THR A 105 16.89 -6.20 -17.07
C THR A 105 16.68 -5.61 -18.46
N ILE A 106 17.68 -5.64 -19.34
CA ILE A 106 17.52 -5.28 -20.76
C ILE A 106 16.59 -6.27 -21.47
N ILE A 107 16.73 -7.57 -21.25
CA ILE A 107 15.82 -8.58 -21.83
C ILE A 107 14.39 -8.39 -21.34
N GLU A 108 14.19 -8.14 -20.04
CA GLU A 108 12.88 -7.85 -19.47
C GLU A 108 12.27 -6.55 -20.04
N ARG A 109 13.12 -5.54 -20.31
CA ARG A 109 12.71 -4.26 -20.92
C ARG A 109 12.53 -4.34 -22.44
N GLN A 110 13.14 -5.31 -23.10
CA GLN A 110 12.84 -5.70 -24.48
C GLN A 110 11.54 -6.50 -24.48
N VAL A 111 10.48 -5.82 -24.05
CA VAL A 111 9.09 -6.26 -24.09
C VAL A 111 8.78 -6.67 -25.54
N THR A 112 8.37 -7.92 -25.73
CA THR A 112 7.87 -8.39 -27.02
C THR A 112 6.69 -7.49 -27.46
N PRO A 113 6.53 -7.20 -28.76
CA PRO A 113 5.47 -6.32 -29.24
C PRO A 113 4.07 -6.76 -28.78
N ASP A 114 3.88 -8.07 -28.56
CA ASP A 114 2.63 -8.65 -28.06
C ASP A 114 2.29 -8.18 -26.63
N ASN A 115 3.29 -8.08 -25.75
CA ASN A 115 3.09 -7.60 -24.37
C ASN A 115 2.79 -6.09 -24.32
N VAL A 116 3.33 -5.32 -25.28
CA VAL A 116 3.01 -3.89 -25.43
C VAL A 116 1.59 -3.70 -25.97
N ALA A 117 1.19 -4.48 -26.97
CA ALA A 117 -0.15 -4.45 -27.53
C ALA A 117 -1.21 -4.83 -26.47
N GLU A 118 -0.97 -5.89 -25.71
CA GLU A 118 -1.83 -6.31 -24.60
C GLU A 118 -1.91 -5.23 -23.51
N ALA A 119 -0.80 -4.59 -23.16
CA ALA A 119 -0.81 -3.48 -22.20
C ALA A 119 -1.62 -2.27 -22.70
N PHE A 120 -1.58 -1.97 -24.01
CA PHE A 120 -2.39 -0.90 -24.60
C PHE A 120 -3.88 -1.25 -24.64
N GLU A 121 -4.25 -2.48 -24.99
CA GLU A 121 -5.66 -2.93 -24.99
C GLU A 121 -6.23 -2.94 -23.56
N ASN A 122 -5.48 -3.43 -22.58
CA ASN A 122 -5.89 -3.39 -21.17
C ASN A 122 -6.10 -1.95 -20.69
N ARG A 123 -5.17 -1.04 -21.03
CA ARG A 123 -5.29 0.38 -20.67
C ARG A 123 -6.46 1.06 -21.38
N LYS A 124 -6.72 0.71 -22.64
CA LYS A 124 -7.88 1.21 -23.39
C LYS A 124 -9.17 0.76 -22.73
N HIS A 125 -9.27 -0.52 -22.35
CA HIS A 125 -10.45 -1.02 -21.68
C HIS A 125 -10.66 -0.36 -20.30
N GLU A 126 -9.60 -0.14 -19.53
CA GLU A 126 -9.68 0.59 -18.26
C GLU A 126 -10.20 2.02 -18.47
N LEU A 127 -9.70 2.72 -19.49
CA LEU A 127 -10.17 4.07 -19.83
C LEU A 127 -11.63 4.09 -20.30
N GLU A 128 -12.07 3.08 -21.05
CA GLU A 128 -13.47 2.94 -21.46
C GLU A 128 -14.39 2.72 -20.24
N GLN A 129 -13.99 1.88 -19.29
CA GLN A 129 -14.75 1.69 -18.04
C GLN A 129 -14.77 2.97 -17.19
N GLN A 130 -13.66 3.69 -17.09
CA GLN A 130 -13.62 4.97 -16.39
C GLN A 130 -14.53 6.00 -17.04
N LYS A 131 -14.57 6.03 -18.37
CA LYS A 131 -15.46 6.91 -19.12
C LYS A 131 -16.92 6.61 -18.84
N GLU A 132 -17.33 5.34 -18.89
CA GLU A 132 -18.71 4.90 -18.59
C GLU A 132 -19.11 5.30 -17.17
N ASN A 133 -18.25 5.06 -16.18
CA ASN A 133 -18.51 5.46 -14.80
C ASN A 133 -18.68 6.98 -14.62
N ILE A 134 -17.91 7.78 -15.36
CA ILE A 134 -18.02 9.25 -15.33
C ILE A 134 -19.33 9.71 -16.00
N GLU A 135 -19.71 9.09 -17.13
CA GLU A 135 -20.98 9.40 -17.81
C GLU A 135 -22.18 9.12 -16.88
N ASP A 136 -22.19 7.97 -16.21
CA ASP A 136 -23.21 7.62 -15.20
C ASP A 136 -23.25 8.63 -14.03
N GLU A 137 -22.08 9.07 -13.56
CA GLU A 137 -21.99 10.06 -12.48
C GLU A 137 -22.51 11.44 -12.93
N LEU A 138 -22.22 11.84 -14.16
CA LEU A 138 -22.71 13.09 -14.74
C LEU A 138 -24.24 13.09 -14.87
N ASP A 139 -24.84 11.99 -15.33
CA ASP A 139 -26.30 11.86 -15.42
C ASP A 139 -26.96 12.01 -14.04
N ILE A 140 -26.36 11.39 -13.02
CA ILE A 140 -26.80 11.50 -11.64
C ILE A 140 -26.70 12.95 -11.13
N LEU A 141 -25.59 13.64 -11.42
CA LEU A 141 -25.38 15.03 -11.02
C LEU A 141 -26.33 15.98 -11.76
N GLU A 142 -26.68 15.71 -13.02
CA GLU A 142 -27.67 16.49 -13.76
C GLU A 142 -29.05 16.37 -13.10
N ILE A 143 -29.42 15.17 -12.65
CA ILE A 143 -30.67 14.95 -11.90
C ILE A 143 -30.64 15.71 -10.57
N ASP A 144 -29.52 15.65 -9.84
CA ASP A 144 -29.37 16.40 -8.60
C ASP A 144 -29.51 17.90 -8.82
N GLN A 145 -28.90 18.44 -9.88
CA GLN A 145 -29.04 19.84 -10.24
C GLN A 145 -30.50 20.21 -10.51
N LYS A 146 -31.24 19.39 -11.27
CA LYS A 146 -32.68 19.59 -11.51
C LYS A 146 -33.49 19.56 -10.21
N ILE A 147 -33.14 18.70 -9.26
CA ILE A 147 -33.76 18.68 -7.93
C ILE A 147 -33.47 19.98 -7.17
N LEU A 148 -32.22 20.46 -7.18
CA LEU A 148 -31.85 21.72 -6.52
C LEU A 148 -32.57 22.92 -7.14
N ASP A 149 -32.68 22.96 -8.47
CA ASP A 149 -33.41 24.00 -9.20
C ASP A 149 -34.90 23.98 -8.86
N SER A 150 -35.53 22.80 -8.74
CA SER A 150 -36.93 22.68 -8.31
C SER A 150 -37.15 23.21 -6.88
N LEU A 151 -36.14 23.07 -6.02
CA LEU A 151 -36.15 23.54 -4.63
C LEU A 151 -35.75 25.00 -4.48
N ASN A 152 -35.41 25.68 -5.58
CA ASN A 152 -35.03 27.09 -5.53
C ASN A 152 -36.22 27.93 -5.04
N GLU A 153 -36.00 28.62 -3.92
CA GLU A 153 -36.99 29.45 -3.19
C GLU A 153 -38.27 28.75 -2.70
N LYS A 154 -38.46 27.45 -3.02
CA LYS A 154 -39.67 26.67 -2.71
C LYS A 154 -39.43 25.63 -1.63
N LYS A 155 -40.50 25.25 -0.93
CA LYS A 155 -40.51 24.11 0.02
C LYS A 155 -41.35 23.00 -0.57
N LEU A 156 -40.72 21.95 -1.10
CA LEU A 156 -41.42 20.87 -1.81
C LEU A 156 -41.38 19.56 -1.03
N ARG A 157 -42.31 18.66 -1.36
CA ARG A 157 -42.30 17.28 -0.86
C ARG A 157 -41.58 16.39 -1.87
N SER A 158 -41.08 15.23 -1.43
CA SER A 158 -40.45 14.28 -2.36
C SER A 158 -41.40 13.84 -3.49
N ILE A 159 -42.69 13.73 -3.20
CA ILE A 159 -43.72 13.34 -4.17
C ILE A 159 -43.86 14.39 -5.28
N THR A 160 -43.92 15.68 -4.91
CA THR A 160 -44.06 16.75 -5.91
C THR A 160 -42.82 16.84 -6.79
N ILE A 161 -41.62 16.71 -6.21
CA ILE A 161 -40.36 16.69 -6.98
C ILE A 161 -40.32 15.49 -7.93
N SER A 162 -40.76 14.31 -7.49
CA SER A 162 -40.79 13.11 -8.35
C SER A 162 -41.76 13.26 -9.53
N GLU A 163 -42.87 13.95 -9.32
CA GLU A 163 -43.88 14.20 -10.36
C GLU A 163 -43.41 15.28 -11.34
N GLU A 164 -42.78 16.35 -10.86
CA GLU A 164 -42.20 17.41 -11.71
C GLU A 164 -41.07 16.89 -12.61
N LEU A 165 -40.23 16.00 -12.09
CA LEU A 165 -39.06 15.47 -12.80
C LEU A 165 -39.32 14.15 -13.54
N ASN A 166 -40.55 13.61 -13.48
CA ASN A 166 -40.90 12.28 -14.02
C ASN A 166 -39.97 11.15 -13.53
N LEU A 167 -39.56 11.20 -12.27
CA LEU A 167 -38.67 10.22 -11.63
C LEU A 167 -39.44 9.27 -10.72
N SER A 168 -38.89 8.08 -10.47
CA SER A 168 -39.48 7.18 -9.48
C SER A 168 -39.35 7.77 -8.07
N ARG A 169 -40.42 7.65 -7.26
CA ARG A 169 -40.47 8.17 -5.88
C ARG A 169 -39.33 7.64 -5.01
N GLN A 170 -38.94 6.39 -5.21
CA GLN A 170 -37.84 5.76 -4.48
C GLN A 170 -36.49 6.37 -4.88
N TYR A 171 -36.27 6.58 -6.18
CA TYR A 171 -35.05 7.18 -6.68
C TYR A 171 -34.90 8.63 -6.23
N THR A 172 -35.95 9.45 -6.34
CA THR A 172 -35.96 10.83 -5.83
C THR A 172 -35.68 10.88 -4.33
N ALA A 173 -36.26 9.97 -3.54
CA ALA A 173 -35.98 9.89 -2.11
C ALA A 173 -34.52 9.54 -1.80
N SER A 174 -33.91 8.65 -2.60
CA SER A 174 -32.49 8.31 -2.49
C SER A 174 -31.62 9.53 -2.80
N ARG A 175 -31.88 10.23 -3.90
CA ARG A 175 -31.14 11.44 -4.28
C ARG A 175 -31.28 12.54 -3.24
N LEU A 176 -32.48 12.79 -2.73
CA LEU A 176 -32.71 13.74 -1.65
C LEU A 176 -31.95 13.37 -0.36
N SER A 177 -31.75 12.07 -0.07
CA SER A 177 -30.90 11.64 1.04
C SER A 177 -29.44 12.02 0.80
N HIS A 178 -28.91 11.75 -0.39
CA HIS A 178 -27.54 12.14 -0.76
C HIS A 178 -27.35 13.66 -0.70
N LEU A 179 -28.31 14.44 -1.19
CA LEU A 179 -28.28 15.90 -1.13
C LEU A 179 -28.38 16.47 0.30
N ILE A 180 -28.96 15.72 1.23
CA ILE A 180 -28.94 16.05 2.65
C ILE A 180 -27.56 15.76 3.25
N ASP A 181 -26.99 14.59 2.93
CA ASP A 181 -25.69 14.15 3.45
C ASP A 181 -24.56 15.06 2.95
N SER A 182 -24.66 15.58 1.73
CA SER A 182 -23.73 16.58 1.17
C SER A 182 -24.00 18.02 1.63
N GLY A 183 -25.10 18.26 2.34
CA GLY A 183 -25.39 19.55 2.97
C GLY A 183 -26.11 20.59 2.09
N PHE A 184 -26.45 20.26 0.84
CA PHE A 184 -27.18 21.17 -0.07
C PHE A 184 -28.66 21.31 0.30
N VAL A 185 -29.28 20.26 0.85
CA VAL A 185 -30.72 20.22 1.13
C VAL A 185 -30.96 19.98 2.62
N LYS A 186 -31.96 20.68 3.19
CA LYS A 186 -32.44 20.48 4.54
C LYS A 186 -33.82 19.81 4.55
N ARG A 187 -33.96 18.80 5.40
CA ARG A 187 -35.25 18.13 5.66
C ARG A 187 -35.98 18.78 6.84
N THR A 188 -37.24 19.12 6.65
CA THR A 188 -38.14 19.60 7.71
C THR A 188 -39.39 18.73 7.81
N LYS A 189 -39.70 18.26 9.02
CA LYS A 189 -40.88 17.42 9.27
C LYS A 189 -42.02 18.28 9.83
N ARG A 190 -43.22 18.16 9.26
CA ARG A 190 -44.46 18.78 9.74
C ARG A 190 -45.54 17.69 9.85
N GLY A 191 -45.74 17.17 11.05
CA GLY A 191 -46.65 16.04 11.30
C GLY A 191 -46.20 14.77 10.58
N ARG A 192 -47.06 14.22 9.71
CA ARG A 192 -46.75 13.05 8.85
C ARG A 192 -46.04 13.43 7.55
N SER A 193 -45.93 14.72 7.24
CA SER A 193 -45.36 15.19 5.98
C SER A 193 -43.92 15.65 6.15
N VAL A 194 -43.10 15.40 5.13
CA VAL A 194 -41.69 15.77 5.06
C VAL A 194 -41.51 16.73 3.90
N TYR A 195 -40.85 17.85 4.16
CA TYR A 195 -40.55 18.90 3.21
C TYR A 195 -39.04 19.09 3.09
N TYR A 196 -38.60 19.42 1.89
CA TYR A 196 -37.22 19.66 1.53
C TYR A 196 -37.06 21.12 1.10
N THR A 197 -35.93 21.72 1.46
CA THR A 197 -35.58 23.12 1.15
C THR A 197 -34.08 23.21 0.91
N LEU A 198 -33.64 24.10 0.03
CA LEU A 198 -32.22 24.42 -0.10
C LEU A 198 -31.66 24.94 1.23
N ASN A 199 -30.42 24.57 1.52
CA ASN A 199 -29.67 25.13 2.62
C ASN A 199 -29.14 26.49 2.17
N LYS A 200 -29.57 27.57 2.85
CA LYS A 200 -29.02 28.91 2.62
C LYS A 200 -27.73 28.98 3.43
N HIS A 201 -26.59 28.97 2.74
CA HIS A 201 -25.32 29.36 3.35
C HIS A 201 -25.36 30.83 3.74
#